data_AF-A0A1I3FQZ6-F1
#
_entry.id   AF-A0A1I3FQZ6-F1
#
_cell.length_a   1.000
_cell.length_b   1.000
_cell.length_c   1.000
_cell.angle_alpha   90.00
_cell.angle_beta   90.00
_cell.angle_gamma   90.00
#
_symmetry.space_group_name_H-M   'P 1'
#
loop_
_entity.id
_entity.type
_entity.pdbx_description
1 polymer ?
#
loop_
_entity_poly.entity_id
_entity_poly.type
_entity_poly.pdbx_seq_one_letter_code
_entity_poly.pdbx_strand_id
1 'polypeptide(L)'
;MPQPPNLIDSWLHVATNGGTQTKAEALAQLNHDLGTKYRPNRLYEWRAGTYPVPPQVQVYMLHAALRWIIQEEGGTVPEGDIEYTDRVLQRLLPPPRKKAGE
;
A
#
# COMPACT_ATOMS: atom_id res chain seq x y z
N MET A 1 -5.51 -19.22 1.68
CA MET A 1 -6.32 -18.16 2.35
C MET A 1 -7.11 -17.43 1.28
N PRO A 2 -8.29 -16.85 1.56
CA PRO A 2 -9.00 -16.06 0.55
C PRO A 2 -8.13 -14.86 0.13
N GLN A 3 -8.02 -14.63 -1.19
CA GLN A 3 -7.26 -13.51 -1.73
C GLN A 3 -7.84 -12.17 -1.23
N PRO A 4 -7.01 -11.20 -0.81
CA PRO A 4 -7.52 -9.91 -0.37
C PRO A 4 -8.22 -9.21 -1.55
N PRO A 5 -9.45 -8.69 -1.38
CA PRO A 5 -10.28 -8.20 -2.49
C PRO A 5 -9.85 -6.82 -3.03
N ASN A 6 -8.95 -6.12 -2.35
CA ASN A 6 -8.47 -4.80 -2.75
C ASN A 6 -7.10 -4.49 -2.11
N LEU A 7 -6.46 -3.41 -2.59
CA LEU A 7 -5.16 -2.93 -2.11
C LEU A 7 -5.10 -2.71 -0.59
N ILE A 8 -6.15 -2.15 0.02
CA ILE A 8 -6.18 -1.85 1.46
C ILE A 8 -6.15 -3.16 2.24
N ASP A 9 -6.92 -4.17 1.81
CA ASP A 9 -6.96 -5.47 2.44
C ASP A 9 -5.63 -6.24 2.25
N SER A 10 -5.01 -6.16 1.07
CA SER A 10 -3.66 -6.71 0.84
C SER A 10 -2.63 -6.06 1.75
N TRP A 11 -2.61 -4.73 1.81
CA TRP A 11 -1.70 -4.00 2.68
C TRP A 11 -1.94 -4.32 4.16
N LEU A 12 -3.20 -4.36 4.61
CA LEU A 12 -3.52 -4.71 6.00
C LEU A 12 -3.08 -6.13 6.35
N HIS A 13 -3.19 -7.09 5.45
CA HIS A 13 -2.71 -8.45 5.70
C HIS A 13 -1.20 -8.46 6.01
N VAL A 14 -0.41 -7.74 5.21
CA VAL A 14 1.04 -7.60 5.38
C VAL A 14 1.38 -6.79 6.62
N ALA A 15 0.79 -5.61 6.76
CA ALA A 15 1.08 -4.66 7.84
C ALA A 15 0.65 -5.18 9.20
N THR A 16 -0.34 -6.08 9.25
CA THR A 16 -0.73 -6.74 10.51
C THR A 16 0.08 -8.01 10.79
N ASN A 17 1.00 -8.41 9.90
CA ASN A 17 1.72 -9.68 9.96
C ASN A 17 0.78 -10.87 10.20
N GLY A 18 -0.31 -10.96 9.42
CA GLY A 18 -1.32 -12.02 9.59
C GLY A 18 -2.12 -11.95 10.90
N GLY A 19 -2.13 -10.81 11.59
CA GLY A 19 -2.91 -10.56 12.81
C GLY A 19 -2.09 -10.39 14.09
N THR A 20 -0.75 -10.44 14.03
CA THR A 20 0.12 -10.13 15.19
C THR A 20 0.03 -8.65 15.59
N GLN A 21 -0.12 -7.75 14.63
CA GLN A 21 -0.32 -6.32 14.88
C GLN A 21 -1.78 -5.92 14.62
N THR A 22 -2.25 -4.93 15.36
CA THR A 22 -3.58 -4.37 15.15
C THR A 22 -3.61 -3.45 13.93
N LYS A 23 -4.79 -3.27 13.33
CA LYS A 23 -4.99 -2.29 12.23
C LYS A 23 -4.66 -0.85 12.66
N ALA A 24 -4.82 -0.55 13.96
CA ALA A 24 -4.51 0.76 14.51
C ALA A 24 -2.99 1.00 14.55
N GLU A 25 -2.21 -0.02 14.94
CA GLU A 25 -0.74 0.04 14.89
C GLU A 25 -0.23 0.15 13.46
N ALA A 26 -0.78 -0.64 12.53
CA ALA A 26 -0.45 -0.53 11.11
C ALA A 26 -0.71 0.89 10.55
N LEU A 27 -1.84 1.52 10.94
CA LEU A 27 -2.13 2.91 10.55
C LEU A 27 -1.20 3.91 11.24
N ALA A 28 -0.84 3.68 12.50
CA ALA A 28 0.09 4.53 13.22
C ALA A 28 1.47 4.52 12.56
N GLN A 29 1.94 3.36 12.11
CA GLN A 29 3.19 3.22 11.37
C GLN A 29 3.14 3.97 10.03
N LEU A 30 2.07 3.77 9.25
CA LEU A 30 1.87 4.50 8.00
C LEU A 30 1.86 6.03 8.21
N ASN A 31 1.18 6.49 9.26
CA ASN A 31 1.13 7.90 9.61
C ASN A 31 2.51 8.45 10.00
N HIS A 32 3.28 7.69 10.76
CA HIS A 32 4.64 8.03 11.12
C HIS A 32 5.50 8.19 9.86
N ASP A 33 5.49 7.20 8.99
CA ASP A 33 6.39 7.13 7.82
C ASP A 33 6.05 8.17 6.76
N LEU A 34 4.77 8.51 6.61
CA LEU A 34 4.31 9.53 5.66
C LEU A 34 4.16 10.92 6.27
N GLY A 35 4.42 11.09 7.58
CA GLY A 35 4.19 12.35 8.29
C GLY A 35 2.72 12.79 8.31
N THR A 36 1.77 11.84 8.28
CA THR A 36 0.32 12.09 8.24
C THR A 36 -0.35 11.84 9.59
N LYS A 37 -1.63 12.20 9.72
CA LYS A 37 -2.43 12.03 10.95
C LYS A 37 -3.83 11.48 10.67
N TYR A 38 -3.91 10.40 9.90
CA TYR A 38 -5.18 9.75 9.60
C TYR A 38 -5.73 8.99 10.81
N ARG A 39 -7.06 9.03 10.97
CA ARG A 39 -7.78 8.28 12.00
C ARG A 39 -8.17 6.89 11.48
N PRO A 40 -8.40 5.89 12.36
CA PRO A 40 -8.81 4.54 11.95
C PRO A 40 -10.03 4.49 11.02
N ASN A 41 -11.01 5.38 11.22
CA ASN A 41 -12.19 5.51 10.35
C ASN A 41 -11.82 5.72 8.87
N ARG A 42 -10.69 6.37 8.61
CA ARG A 42 -10.22 6.64 7.25
C ARG A 42 -9.90 5.37 6.47
N LEU A 43 -9.39 4.33 7.14
CA LEU A 43 -9.14 3.04 6.50
C LEU A 43 -10.45 2.39 6.00
N TYR A 44 -11.52 2.49 6.79
CA TYR A 44 -12.83 1.97 6.40
C TYR A 44 -13.42 2.75 5.23
N GLU A 45 -13.30 4.08 5.25
CA GLU A 45 -13.73 4.94 4.15
C GLU A 45 -13.01 4.62 2.84
N TRP A 46 -11.69 4.41 2.88
CA TRP A 46 -10.91 4.01 1.71
C TRP A 46 -11.28 2.63 1.21
N ARG A 47 -11.48 1.67 2.11
CA ARG A 47 -11.88 0.31 1.77
C ARG A 47 -13.28 0.25 1.13
N ALA A 48 -14.21 1.09 1.59
CA ALA A 48 -15.54 1.22 1.03
C ALA A 48 -15.57 2.04 -0.29
N GLY A 49 -14.45 2.67 -0.68
CA GLY A 49 -14.40 3.57 -1.83
C GLY A 49 -15.15 4.89 -1.63
N THR A 50 -15.54 5.22 -0.39
CA THR A 50 -16.25 6.47 -0.05
C THR A 50 -15.41 7.70 -0.36
N TYR A 51 -14.10 7.61 -0.09
CA TYR A 51 -13.13 8.65 -0.42
C TYR A 51 -11.94 8.04 -1.16
N PRO A 52 -11.33 8.78 -2.10
CA PRO A 52 -10.11 8.31 -2.75
C PRO A 52 -8.95 8.20 -1.75
N VAL A 53 -8.10 7.20 -1.97
CA VAL A 53 -6.83 7.07 -1.25
C VAL A 53 -5.87 8.16 -1.74
N PRO A 54 -5.24 8.95 -0.86
CA PRO A 54 -4.22 9.91 -1.26
C PRO A 54 -3.07 9.23 -2.02
N PRO A 55 -2.52 9.82 -3.09
CA PRO A 55 -1.52 9.17 -3.94
C PRO A 55 -0.31 8.61 -3.18
N GLN A 56 0.25 9.36 -2.22
CA GLN A 56 1.38 8.93 -1.41
C GLN A 56 1.05 7.72 -0.51
N VAL A 57 -0.20 7.67 0.00
CA VAL A 57 -0.69 6.53 0.79
C VAL A 57 -0.88 5.31 -0.11
N GLN A 58 -1.42 5.52 -1.31
CA GLN A 58 -1.63 4.46 -2.29
C GLN A 58 -0.29 3.82 -2.70
N VAL A 59 0.73 4.63 -3.00
CA VAL A 59 2.08 4.16 -3.33
C VAL A 59 2.67 3.37 -2.15
N TYR A 60 2.61 3.90 -0.93
CA TYR A 60 3.07 3.19 0.27
C TYR A 60 2.42 1.80 0.42
N MET A 61 1.09 1.71 0.29
CA MET A 61 0.36 0.44 0.35
C MET A 61 0.77 -0.51 -0.77
N LEU A 62 0.99 0.01 -1.98
CA LEU A 62 1.41 -0.76 -3.15
C LEU A 62 2.79 -1.39 -2.97
N HIS A 63 3.75 -0.68 -2.39
CA HIS A 63 5.08 -1.24 -2.11
C HIS A 63 5.00 -2.47 -1.22
N ALA A 64 4.30 -2.35 -0.09
CA ALA A 64 4.14 -3.43 0.87
C ALA A 64 3.38 -4.62 0.27
N ALA A 65 2.26 -4.36 -0.43
CA ALA A 65 1.45 -5.40 -1.05
C ALA A 65 2.20 -6.11 -2.20
N LEU A 66 2.90 -5.37 -3.05
CA LEU A 66 3.63 -5.93 -4.19
C LEU A 66 4.75 -6.87 -3.75
N ARG A 67 5.53 -6.47 -2.73
CA ARG A 67 6.58 -7.33 -2.16
C ARG A 67 6.00 -8.65 -1.68
N TRP A 68 4.91 -8.59 -0.92
CA TRP A 68 4.24 -9.78 -0.39
C TRP A 68 3.69 -10.67 -1.49
N ILE A 69 3.00 -10.12 -2.49
CA ILE A 69 2.45 -10.90 -3.61
C ILE A 69 3.57 -11.62 -4.38
N ILE A 70 4.69 -10.95 -4.66
CA ILE A 70 5.84 -11.59 -5.33
C ILE A 70 6.33 -12.79 -4.53
N GLN A 71 6.42 -12.66 -3.20
CA GLN A 71 6.88 -13.73 -2.32
C GLN A 71 5.88 -14.89 -2.23
N GLU A 72 4.58 -14.62 -2.13
CA GLU A 72 3.52 -15.64 -2.12
C GLU A 72 3.49 -16.47 -3.41
N GLU A 73 3.76 -15.85 -4.55
CA GLU A 73 3.85 -16.52 -5.86
C GLU A 73 5.19 -17.26 -6.06
N GLY A 74 6.01 -17.38 -5.01
CA GLY A 74 7.31 -18.08 -5.04
C GLY A 74 8.46 -17.28 -5.65
N GLY A 75 8.24 -15.98 -5.91
CA GLY A 75 9.26 -15.05 -6.37
C GLY A 75 10.18 -14.56 -5.25
N THR A 76 11.29 -13.94 -5.65
CA THR A 76 12.23 -13.30 -4.73
C THR A 76 12.32 -11.80 -5.02
N VAL A 77 12.40 -10.99 -3.96
CA VAL A 77 12.62 -9.55 -4.06
C VAL A 77 14.07 -9.29 -3.62
N PRO A 78 14.92 -8.68 -4.48
CA PRO A 78 16.31 -8.39 -4.14
C PRO A 78 16.46 -7.52 -2.89
N GLU A 79 17.56 -7.67 -2.16
CA GLU A 79 17.93 -6.78 -1.04
C GLU A 79 18.09 -5.33 -1.54
N GLY A 80 17.48 -4.36 -0.83
CA GLY A 80 17.24 -3.00 -1.34
C GLY A 80 15.81 -2.79 -1.88
N ASP A 81 14.84 -3.29 -1.12
CA ASP A 81 13.43 -3.49 -1.46
C ASP A 81 12.69 -2.27 -2.04
N ILE A 82 12.94 -1.06 -1.52
CA ILE A 82 12.22 0.16 -1.93
C ILE A 82 12.51 0.50 -3.39
N GLU A 83 13.78 0.55 -3.82
CA GLU A 83 14.14 0.94 -5.18
C GLU A 83 13.67 -0.09 -6.22
N TYR A 84 13.71 -1.37 -5.89
CA TYR A 84 13.19 -2.43 -6.77
C TYR A 84 11.68 -2.28 -6.94
N THR A 85 10.95 -2.17 -5.83
CA THR A 85 9.50 -2.04 -5.86
C THR A 85 9.06 -0.72 -6.50
N ASP A 86 9.82 0.37 -6.32
CA ASP A 86 9.61 1.67 -7.00
C ASP A 86 9.64 1.51 -8.52
N ARG A 87 10.71 0.89 -9.06
CA ARG A 87 10.85 0.69 -10.51
C ARG A 87 9.74 -0.18 -11.08
N VAL A 88 9.29 -1.19 -10.34
CA VAL A 88 8.17 -2.04 -10.77
C VAL A 88 6.86 -1.26 -10.74
N LEU A 89 6.58 -0.52 -9.67
CA LEU A 89 5.36 0.27 -9.55
C LEU A 89 5.28 1.37 -10.62
N GLN A 90 6.37 2.05 -10.93
CA GLN A 90 6.41 3.04 -12.02
C GLN A 90 6.01 2.46 -13.39
N ARG A 91 6.21 1.15 -13.62
CA ARG A 91 5.82 0.47 -14.87
C ARG A 91 4.36 0.02 -14.87
N LEU A 92 3.80 -0.22 -13.69
CA LEU A 92 2.42 -0.70 -13.52
C LEU A 92 1.42 0.44 -13.41
N LEU A 93 1.84 1.58 -12.86
CA LEU A 93 1.01 2.76 -12.73
C LEU A 93 0.92 3.51 -14.07
N PRO A 94 -0.26 4.07 -14.40
CA PRO A 94 -0.38 4.91 -15.58
C PRO A 94 0.61 6.08 -15.48
N PRO A 95 1.17 6.56 -16.62
CA PRO A 95 2.07 7.69 -16.60
C PRO A 95 1.39 8.90 -15.93
N PRO A 96 2.15 9.75 -15.22
CA PRO A 96 1.60 10.95 -14.59
C PRO A 96 0.80 11.74 -15.62
N ARG A 97 -0.43 12.10 -15.26
CA ARG A 97 -1.24 12.97 -16.13
C ARG A 97 -0.47 14.27 -16.33
N LYS A 98 -0.01 14.54 -17.56
CA LYS A 98 0.49 15.86 -17.93
C LYS A 98 -0.62 16.85 -17.61
N LYS A 99 -0.34 17.89 -16.81
CA LYS A 99 -1.27 19.02 -16.71
C LYS A 99 -1.45 19.57 -18.12
N ALA A 100 -2.69 19.61 -18.59
CA ALA A 100 -2.99 20.29 -19.84
C ALA A 100 -2.81 21.79 -19.59
N GLY A 101 -1.71 22.36 -20.12
CA GLY A 101 -1.42 23.80 -20.06
C GLY A 101 -0.35 24.18 -19.05
N GLU A 102 0.90 24.13 -19.50
CA GLU A 102 1.92 25.16 -19.26
C GLU A 102 2.53 25.53 -20.62
#